data_AF-A0A847GJM5-F1
#
_entry.id   AF-A0A847GJM5-F1
#
_cell.length_a   1.000
_cell.length_b   1.000
_cell.length_c   1.000
_cell.angle_alpha   90.00
_cell.angle_beta   90.00
_cell.angle_gamma   90.00
#
_symmetry.space_group_name_H-M   'P 1'
#
loop_
_entity.id
_entity.type
_entity.pdbx_description
1 polymer ?
#
loop_
_entity_poly.entity_id
_entity_poly.type
_entity_poly.pdbx_seq_one_letter_code
_entity_poly.pdbx_strand_id
1 'polypeptide(L)'
;MKHALAFLTVVLLGPLGRLDAADAPQAVQPEVGPTRLCIVNGDFSDLAGLTLGQDGWYSGLPKGWSGSGSTYAVHHRRGATPPTCNPSTLGFFRQKVGVLDKASDLLLTFDVSEPWKPDPVLNAAILDGDLAELASGDFAPGLQHTLVAKHVPAGTPLVIAFQAAKSAPGLDNVSIAVKPVDTSAPAAAQTPVASGPPITVAAYYFGNYHPGDPRNVKSKGPNWSEWELVKAARPRFPGHHQPKAPLWGYTDESDPKVMAQKIAAAADHGIGAFIFDWYYYNDGPFLDRPINLGFLKAENNARVKFAFMWANHDWIEIHPYRRGAERKVLYPGAVTPENFDKICDHVIGAYFRHPSYWCIDGRPYFSFYDLTTLLDSFGSVAATRAGLDKFRAKALAAGLPGLHLNAVVWGRPILPGERKPADAAQLVKDLGFDSVTSYVWIHHVPLPQLQTDYNEVRDAYLRYWNEADRKFDVPYFPNVTMGWDSSPRAHQDDEFGNFGYPFTNTIGGNTPERLREALEMTKRRLLAKPGGPRILNINCWNEWTEGSYLEPDTTHGLKYLEAVRDVFGPVPAANLRSQTEKETEKGVRKREGGF
;
A
#
# COMPACT_ATOMS: atom_id res chain seq x y z
N MET A 1 6.90 -58.34 10.13
CA MET A 1 7.00 -58.83 8.73
C MET A 1 7.23 -57.58 7.87
N LYS A 2 8.36 -57.33 7.20
CA LYS A 2 9.06 -58.12 6.15
C LYS A 2 8.10 -58.45 5.00
N HIS A 3 8.35 -58.17 3.71
CA HIS A 3 9.58 -57.91 2.94
C HIS A 3 9.39 -56.68 2.01
N ALA A 4 10.36 -55.92 1.50
CA ALA A 4 11.84 -55.98 1.46
C ALA A 4 12.51 -56.96 0.47
N LEU A 5 12.79 -56.51 -0.77
CA LEU A 5 13.79 -57.12 -1.67
C LEU A 5 14.61 -56.03 -2.40
N ALA A 6 15.91 -56.27 -2.53
CA ALA A 6 16.88 -55.39 -3.20
C ALA A 6 17.61 -56.17 -4.30
N PHE A 7 18.26 -55.47 -5.24
CA PHE A 7 19.37 -56.04 -6.01
C PHE A 7 20.49 -55.02 -6.20
N LEU A 8 21.73 -55.52 -6.17
CA LEU A 8 22.98 -54.78 -6.08
C LEU A 8 23.91 -55.17 -7.25
N THR A 9 24.84 -54.26 -7.57
CA THR A 9 26.15 -54.44 -8.26
C THR A 9 26.08 -54.56 -9.79
N VAL A 10 27.02 -54.03 -10.59
CA VAL A 10 28.50 -54.00 -10.47
C VAL A 10 29.11 -52.70 -11.01
N VAL A 11 30.23 -52.25 -10.40
CA VAL A 11 31.14 -51.23 -10.95
C VAL A 11 32.30 -51.92 -11.69
N LEU A 12 32.68 -51.43 -12.87
CA LEU A 12 34.00 -51.71 -13.46
C LEU A 12 34.51 -50.47 -14.22
N LEU A 13 35.76 -50.09 -13.90
CA LEU A 13 36.47 -48.94 -14.47
C LEU A 13 37.15 -49.30 -15.80
N GLY A 14 37.17 -48.36 -16.74
CA GLY A 14 37.99 -48.39 -17.95
C GLY A 14 38.52 -46.98 -18.26
N PRO A 15 39.80 -46.81 -18.63
CA PRO A 15 40.41 -45.49 -18.75
C PRO A 15 40.15 -44.84 -20.12
N LEU A 16 39.85 -43.54 -20.13
CA LEU A 16 39.90 -42.72 -21.34
C LEU A 16 41.07 -41.74 -21.25
N GLY A 17 41.92 -41.77 -22.27
CA GLY A 17 43.15 -41.00 -22.34
C GLY A 17 42.92 -39.52 -22.71
N ARG A 18 44.00 -38.74 -22.57
CA ARG A 18 44.04 -37.35 -23.05
C ARG A 18 43.92 -37.30 -24.58
N LEU A 19 43.17 -36.34 -25.07
CA LEU A 19 43.30 -35.76 -26.40
C LEU A 19 43.20 -34.24 -26.28
N ASP A 20 43.96 -33.55 -27.12
CA ASP A 20 44.34 -32.14 -26.92
C ASP A 20 43.25 -31.13 -27.27
N ALA A 21 43.39 -29.92 -26.70
CA ALA A 21 42.48 -28.81 -26.95
C ALA A 21 42.91 -27.99 -28.17
N ALA A 22 42.07 -28.00 -29.21
CA ALA A 22 42.04 -27.00 -30.27
C ALA A 22 40.58 -26.79 -30.73
N ASP A 23 40.26 -25.56 -31.12
CA ASP A 23 38.99 -25.12 -31.74
C ASP A 23 37.68 -25.38 -30.96
N ALA A 24 37.47 -24.58 -29.91
CA ALA A 24 36.12 -24.23 -29.45
C ALA A 24 35.67 -22.91 -30.11
N PRO A 25 34.46 -22.83 -30.72
CA PRO A 25 33.97 -21.60 -31.32
C PRO A 25 33.76 -20.52 -30.25
N GLN A 26 34.20 -19.29 -30.53
CA GLN A 26 33.97 -18.14 -29.65
C GLN A 26 32.47 -17.92 -29.45
N ALA A 27 32.03 -17.95 -28.18
CA ALA A 27 30.68 -17.55 -27.83
C ALA A 27 30.52 -16.05 -28.09
N VAL A 28 29.81 -15.71 -29.17
CA VAL A 28 29.38 -14.33 -29.45
C VAL A 28 28.53 -13.86 -28.28
N GLN A 29 29.03 -12.90 -27.51
CA GLN A 29 28.20 -12.21 -26.53
C GLN A 29 27.08 -11.49 -27.29
N PRO A 30 25.81 -11.57 -26.84
CA PRO A 30 24.75 -10.80 -27.48
C PRO A 30 25.05 -9.32 -27.27
N GLU A 31 25.26 -8.58 -28.37
CA GLU A 31 25.28 -7.13 -28.32
C GLU A 31 23.94 -6.65 -27.76
N VAL A 32 24.00 -5.94 -26.62
CA VAL A 32 22.82 -5.29 -26.05
C VAL A 32 22.53 -4.05 -26.91
N GLY A 33 21.75 -4.26 -27.97
CA GLY A 33 21.20 -3.18 -28.78
C GLY A 33 20.32 -2.23 -27.94
N PRO A 34 20.03 -1.01 -28.44
CA PRO A 34 19.20 -0.04 -27.73
C PRO A 34 17.83 -0.64 -27.37
N THR A 35 17.35 -0.35 -26.17
CA THR A 35 16.16 -1.02 -25.60
C THR A 35 14.90 -0.43 -26.21
N ARG A 36 14.57 -0.86 -27.43
CA ARG A 36 13.35 -0.41 -28.12
C ARG A 36 12.13 -0.70 -27.26
N LEU A 37 11.27 0.31 -27.10
CA LEU A 37 9.93 0.10 -26.56
C LEU A 37 9.19 -0.90 -27.46
N CYS A 38 8.51 -1.87 -26.86
CA CYS A 38 7.84 -2.94 -27.56
C CYS A 38 6.46 -3.19 -26.95
N ILE A 39 5.44 -3.27 -27.82
CA ILE A 39 4.14 -3.84 -27.46
C ILE A 39 4.16 -5.31 -27.88
N VAL A 40 4.10 -6.20 -26.90
CA VAL A 40 3.90 -7.64 -27.10
C VAL A 40 2.40 -7.89 -27.24
N ASN A 41 1.99 -8.55 -28.33
CA ASN A 41 0.62 -8.98 -28.57
C ASN A 41 -0.41 -7.82 -28.48
N GLY A 42 -0.17 -6.75 -29.24
CA GLY A 42 -1.03 -5.57 -29.29
C GLY A 42 -2.24 -5.69 -30.23
N ASP A 43 -2.19 -6.65 -31.15
CA ASP A 43 -3.27 -7.12 -32.05
C ASP A 43 -4.03 -8.33 -31.48
N PHE A 44 -3.66 -8.77 -30.27
CA PHE A 44 -4.22 -9.90 -29.53
C PHE A 44 -4.31 -11.23 -30.32
N SER A 45 -3.50 -11.39 -31.38
CA SER A 45 -3.51 -12.59 -32.23
C SER A 45 -2.71 -13.76 -31.65
N ASP A 46 -1.78 -13.51 -30.72
CA ASP A 46 -1.11 -14.56 -29.96
C ASP A 46 -2.00 -15.03 -28.80
N LEU A 47 -2.76 -16.10 -29.09
CA LEU A 47 -3.68 -16.74 -28.15
C LEU A 47 -2.98 -17.79 -27.26
N ALA A 48 -1.65 -17.91 -27.28
CA ALA A 48 -0.93 -18.91 -26.51
C ALA A 48 -1.09 -18.68 -24.99
N GLY A 49 -1.43 -19.76 -24.26
CA GLY A 49 -1.69 -19.70 -22.82
C GLY A 49 -3.13 -19.28 -22.46
N LEU A 50 -3.95 -18.89 -23.42
CA LEU A 50 -5.37 -18.64 -23.21
C LEU A 50 -6.20 -19.93 -23.38
N THR A 51 -7.34 -20.02 -22.69
CA THR A 51 -8.26 -21.17 -22.75
C THR A 51 -9.52 -20.82 -23.54
N LEU A 52 -9.77 -21.54 -24.64
CA LEU A 52 -10.92 -21.36 -25.52
C LEU A 52 -12.25 -21.78 -24.83
N GLY A 53 -13.20 -20.86 -24.78
CA GLY A 53 -14.60 -21.09 -24.42
C GLY A 53 -15.48 -21.52 -25.61
N GLN A 54 -16.69 -21.97 -25.32
CA GLN A 54 -17.63 -22.52 -26.33
C GLN A 54 -18.26 -21.47 -27.25
N ASP A 55 -18.08 -20.19 -26.95
CA ASP A 55 -18.69 -19.02 -27.60
C ASP A 55 -17.76 -18.29 -28.59
N GLY A 56 -16.51 -18.75 -28.69
CA GLY A 56 -15.43 -18.14 -29.49
C GLY A 56 -14.57 -17.12 -28.71
N TRP A 57 -14.79 -16.96 -27.41
CA TRP A 57 -13.91 -16.20 -26.53
C TRP A 57 -12.81 -17.06 -25.92
N TYR A 58 -11.71 -16.41 -25.57
CA TYR A 58 -10.57 -16.97 -24.88
C TYR A 58 -10.44 -16.34 -23.49
N SER A 59 -10.35 -17.18 -22.47
CA SER A 59 -10.10 -16.80 -21.07
C SER A 59 -8.60 -16.83 -20.75
N GLY A 60 -8.15 -16.02 -19.79
CA GLY A 60 -6.73 -15.87 -19.42
C GLY A 60 -6.25 -14.42 -19.42
N LEU A 61 -4.93 -14.22 -19.49
CA LEU A 61 -4.30 -12.92 -19.72
C LEU A 61 -3.49 -12.98 -21.03
N PRO A 62 -3.70 -12.06 -21.99
CA PRO A 62 -2.93 -12.05 -23.24
C PRO A 62 -1.43 -11.95 -22.95
N LYS A 63 -0.63 -12.72 -23.71
CA LYS A 63 0.83 -12.78 -23.53
C LYS A 63 1.48 -11.39 -23.50
N GLY A 64 2.32 -11.15 -22.49
CA GLY A 64 2.98 -9.86 -22.26
C GLY A 64 2.17 -8.87 -21.41
N TRP A 65 0.85 -9.05 -21.30
CA TRP A 65 -0.02 -8.20 -20.50
C TRP A 65 -0.16 -8.71 -19.06
N SER A 66 -0.58 -7.82 -18.17
CA SER A 66 -0.87 -8.10 -16.76
C SER A 66 -2.24 -7.57 -16.40
N GLY A 67 -2.99 -8.34 -15.61
CA GLY A 67 -4.26 -7.91 -15.03
C GLY A 67 -4.67 -8.70 -13.79
N SER A 68 -5.83 -8.36 -13.23
CA SER A 68 -6.42 -9.00 -12.05
C SER A 68 -7.55 -9.98 -12.37
N GLY A 69 -8.26 -9.76 -13.47
CA GLY A 69 -9.24 -10.70 -14.02
C GLY A 69 -8.67 -11.57 -15.14
N SER A 70 -9.36 -12.66 -15.45
CA SER A 70 -8.92 -13.63 -16.46
C SER A 70 -10.08 -14.37 -17.14
N THR A 71 -11.31 -13.84 -17.12
CA THR A 71 -12.52 -14.60 -17.49
C THR A 71 -12.83 -14.59 -19.00
N TYR A 72 -12.82 -13.43 -19.66
CA TYR A 72 -13.12 -13.32 -21.10
C TYR A 72 -12.23 -12.28 -21.76
N ALA A 73 -10.99 -12.69 -22.08
CA ALA A 73 -9.93 -11.80 -22.50
C ALA A 73 -10.00 -11.40 -23.97
N VAL A 74 -10.09 -12.35 -24.90
CA VAL A 74 -9.93 -12.11 -26.34
C VAL A 74 -10.99 -12.87 -27.15
N HIS A 75 -11.63 -12.22 -28.11
CA HIS A 75 -12.50 -12.89 -29.09
C HIS A 75 -11.70 -13.34 -30.29
N HIS A 76 -11.99 -14.54 -30.79
CA HIS A 76 -11.59 -14.95 -32.12
C HIS A 76 -12.65 -15.92 -32.68
N ARG A 77 -13.82 -15.40 -33.06
CA ARG A 77 -14.71 -16.14 -33.98
C ARG A 77 -14.08 -16.13 -35.37
N ARG A 78 -13.87 -17.32 -35.94
CA ARG A 78 -13.44 -17.48 -37.34
C ARG A 78 -14.37 -16.71 -38.27
N GLY A 79 -13.83 -15.69 -38.94
CA GLY A 79 -14.55 -14.74 -39.77
C GLY A 79 -13.61 -13.64 -40.27
N ALA A 80 -14.17 -12.54 -40.78
CA ALA A 80 -13.40 -11.40 -41.29
C ALA A 80 -13.04 -10.35 -40.22
N THR A 81 -13.52 -10.51 -38.98
CA THR A 81 -13.21 -9.63 -37.84
C THR A 81 -11.87 -10.02 -37.20
N PRO A 82 -10.96 -9.06 -36.95
CA PRO A 82 -9.75 -9.28 -36.16
C PRO A 82 -10.04 -9.80 -34.74
N PRO A 83 -9.01 -10.31 -34.03
CA PRO A 83 -9.11 -10.50 -32.59
C PRO A 83 -9.52 -9.20 -31.89
N THR A 84 -10.15 -9.31 -30.73
CA THR A 84 -10.49 -8.11 -29.94
C THR A 84 -10.41 -8.43 -28.45
N CYS A 85 -9.63 -7.64 -27.72
CA CYS A 85 -9.51 -7.75 -26.27
C CYS A 85 -10.67 -7.06 -25.54
N ASN A 86 -11.12 -7.63 -24.42
CA ASN A 86 -12.11 -7.03 -23.53
C ASN A 86 -11.49 -6.62 -22.17
N PRO A 87 -10.94 -5.40 -22.06
CA PRO A 87 -10.35 -4.93 -20.81
C PRO A 87 -11.36 -4.88 -19.64
N SER A 88 -12.68 -4.86 -19.89
CA SER A 88 -13.68 -4.80 -18.81
C SER A 88 -13.72 -6.05 -17.91
N THR A 89 -13.12 -7.17 -18.36
CA THR A 89 -13.10 -8.45 -17.62
C THR A 89 -11.75 -8.77 -16.98
N LEU A 90 -10.74 -7.92 -17.23
CA LEU A 90 -9.35 -8.11 -16.81
C LEU A 90 -8.99 -7.25 -15.59
N GLY A 91 -9.91 -6.41 -15.12
CA GLY A 91 -9.72 -5.51 -13.97
C GLY A 91 -8.76 -4.37 -14.31
N PHE A 92 -7.61 -4.28 -13.64
CA PHE A 92 -6.52 -3.47 -14.18
C PHE A 92 -5.95 -4.20 -15.42
N PHE A 93 -5.69 -3.50 -16.54
CA PHE A 93 -5.10 -4.13 -17.72
C PHE A 93 -3.94 -3.27 -18.25
N ARG A 94 -2.72 -3.82 -18.26
CA ARG A 94 -1.51 -3.06 -18.60
C ARG A 94 -0.36 -3.90 -19.13
N GLN A 95 0.63 -3.23 -19.72
CA GLN A 95 1.89 -3.83 -20.14
C GLN A 95 3.07 -2.90 -19.82
N LYS A 96 4.17 -3.47 -19.31
CA LYS A 96 5.49 -2.79 -19.20
C LYS A 96 6.13 -2.83 -20.58
N VAL A 97 6.35 -1.67 -21.22
CA VAL A 97 6.74 -1.59 -22.64
C VAL A 97 8.24 -1.36 -22.88
N GLY A 98 8.99 -0.97 -21.84
CA GLY A 98 10.44 -0.75 -21.91
C GLY A 98 10.91 0.42 -21.05
N VAL A 99 12.11 0.90 -21.32
CA VAL A 99 12.69 2.14 -20.74
C VAL A 99 13.03 3.08 -21.89
N LEU A 100 12.74 4.36 -21.74
CA LEU A 100 12.94 5.34 -22.81
C LEU A 100 14.41 5.80 -22.91
N ASP A 101 15.10 5.47 -24.01
CA ASP A 101 16.52 5.79 -24.18
C ASP A 101 16.85 7.31 -24.28
N LYS A 102 15.92 8.12 -24.80
CA LYS A 102 16.10 9.58 -25.06
C LYS A 102 14.82 10.36 -24.80
N ALA A 103 14.95 11.62 -24.39
CA ALA A 103 13.80 12.50 -24.20
C ALA A 103 12.95 12.59 -25.48
N SER A 104 11.68 12.20 -25.39
CA SER A 104 10.83 11.96 -26.57
C SER A 104 9.35 12.26 -26.28
N ASP A 105 8.62 12.60 -27.34
CA ASP A 105 7.17 12.45 -27.36
C ASP A 105 6.84 10.97 -27.62
N LEU A 106 5.85 10.44 -26.91
CA LEU A 106 5.32 9.09 -27.08
C LEU A 106 3.94 9.18 -27.70
N LEU A 107 3.70 8.42 -28.75
CA LEU A 107 2.41 8.28 -29.42
C LEU A 107 1.92 6.86 -29.22
N LEU A 108 0.89 6.68 -28.39
CA LEU A 108 0.16 5.42 -28.26
C LEU A 108 -1.02 5.43 -29.24
N THR A 109 -1.08 4.43 -30.12
CA THR A 109 -2.16 4.25 -31.11
C THR A 109 -2.90 2.94 -30.83
N PHE A 110 -4.22 2.95 -30.95
CA PHE A 110 -5.08 1.78 -30.73
C PHE A 110 -6.45 1.97 -31.38
N ASP A 111 -7.20 0.87 -31.54
CA ASP A 111 -8.58 0.87 -31.99
C ASP A 111 -9.53 0.58 -30.82
N VAL A 112 -10.71 1.21 -30.84
CA VAL A 112 -11.82 0.95 -29.89
C VAL A 112 -13.04 0.48 -30.67
N SER A 113 -13.56 -0.69 -30.33
CA SER A 113 -14.73 -1.29 -30.98
C SER A 113 -15.91 -1.52 -30.02
N GLU A 114 -17.08 -1.81 -30.59
CA GLU A 114 -18.34 -2.01 -29.85
C GLU A 114 -18.95 -3.40 -30.11
N PRO A 115 -18.34 -4.52 -29.66
CA PRO A 115 -18.86 -5.85 -29.99
C PRO A 115 -19.93 -6.40 -29.01
N TRP A 116 -20.36 -5.66 -27.97
CA TRP A 116 -21.39 -6.12 -27.01
C TRP A 116 -22.56 -5.17 -26.75
N LYS A 117 -22.31 -3.88 -26.55
CA LYS A 117 -23.26 -2.93 -25.96
C LYS A 117 -22.98 -1.51 -26.44
N PRO A 118 -24.01 -0.69 -26.69
CA PRO A 118 -23.86 0.68 -27.18
C PRO A 118 -23.07 1.60 -26.26
N ASP A 119 -22.41 2.57 -26.89
CA ASP A 119 -21.70 3.69 -26.28
C ASP A 119 -20.65 3.30 -25.21
N PRO A 120 -19.75 2.33 -25.47
CA PRO A 120 -18.68 2.03 -24.55
C PRO A 120 -17.64 3.15 -24.55
N VAL A 121 -16.91 3.26 -23.45
CA VAL A 121 -15.79 4.20 -23.32
C VAL A 121 -14.59 3.45 -22.77
N LEU A 122 -13.49 3.53 -23.50
CA LEU A 122 -12.19 3.02 -23.08
C LEU A 122 -11.35 4.17 -22.53
N ASN A 123 -10.93 4.08 -21.28
CA ASN A 123 -9.83 4.89 -20.79
C ASN A 123 -8.51 4.25 -21.25
N ALA A 124 -7.61 5.05 -21.79
CA ALA A 124 -6.25 4.64 -22.15
C ALA A 124 -5.24 5.59 -21.49
N ALA A 125 -4.12 5.05 -21.01
CA ALA A 125 -3.09 5.83 -20.33
C ALA A 125 -1.66 5.39 -20.70
N ILE A 126 -0.76 6.37 -20.79
CA ILE A 126 0.68 6.20 -20.79
C ILE A 126 1.17 6.61 -19.39
N LEU A 127 1.86 5.69 -18.74
CA LEU A 127 2.30 5.81 -17.36
C LEU A 127 3.80 5.56 -17.24
N ASP A 128 4.41 6.04 -16.16
CA ASP A 128 5.77 5.64 -15.78
C ASP A 128 5.81 4.30 -15.00
N GLY A 129 7.01 3.86 -14.61
CA GLY A 129 7.24 2.65 -13.82
C GLY A 129 6.64 2.67 -12.41
N ASP A 130 6.19 3.83 -11.92
CA ASP A 130 5.49 4.01 -10.64
C ASP A 130 4.01 4.33 -10.83
N LEU A 131 3.49 4.14 -12.05
CA LEU A 131 2.12 4.44 -12.47
C LEU A 131 1.72 5.91 -12.25
N ALA A 132 2.68 6.84 -12.28
CA ALA A 132 2.36 8.24 -12.44
C ALA A 132 1.89 8.46 -13.89
N GLU A 133 0.87 9.29 -14.06
CA GLU A 133 0.27 9.54 -15.36
C GLU A 133 1.12 10.51 -16.19
N LEU A 134 1.56 10.07 -17.36
CA LEU A 134 2.25 10.87 -18.36
C LEU A 134 1.27 11.42 -19.41
N ALA A 135 0.24 10.63 -19.74
CA ALA A 135 -0.96 11.05 -20.46
C ALA A 135 -2.11 10.06 -20.19
N SER A 136 -3.36 10.53 -20.20
CA SER A 136 -4.57 9.70 -20.12
C SER A 136 -5.71 10.34 -20.93
N GLY A 137 -6.70 9.55 -21.33
CA GLY A 137 -7.89 10.02 -22.02
C GLY A 137 -8.98 8.96 -22.14
N ASP A 138 -10.20 9.41 -22.39
CA ASP A 138 -11.39 8.57 -22.58
C ASP A 138 -11.80 8.57 -24.07
N PHE A 139 -11.98 7.39 -24.63
CA PHE A 139 -12.14 7.16 -26.07
C PHE A 139 -13.41 6.34 -26.35
N ALA A 140 -14.28 6.88 -27.21
CA ALA A 140 -15.45 6.19 -27.77
C ALA A 140 -15.04 5.25 -28.94
N PRO A 141 -15.95 4.42 -29.49
CA PRO A 141 -15.63 3.59 -30.66
C PRO A 141 -15.03 4.39 -31.83
N GLY A 142 -13.95 3.88 -32.41
CA GLY A 142 -13.19 4.52 -33.48
C GLY A 142 -11.88 3.79 -33.75
N LEU A 143 -11.33 4.00 -34.94
CA LEU A 143 -10.06 3.42 -35.38
C LEU A 143 -8.94 4.46 -35.28
N GLN A 144 -7.73 4.00 -34.97
CA GLN A 144 -6.51 4.80 -34.91
C GLN A 144 -6.63 6.00 -33.96
N HIS A 145 -7.22 5.76 -32.78
CA HIS A 145 -7.16 6.72 -31.68
C HIS A 145 -5.71 6.96 -31.28
N THR A 146 -5.42 8.18 -30.84
CA THR A 146 -4.06 8.60 -30.48
C THR A 146 -4.03 9.25 -29.11
N LEU A 147 -3.08 8.82 -28.27
CA LEU A 147 -2.77 9.43 -26.99
C LEU A 147 -1.29 9.83 -26.99
N VAL A 148 -1.01 11.08 -26.61
CA VAL A 148 0.35 11.64 -26.68
C VAL A 148 0.84 12.08 -25.31
N ALA A 149 1.90 11.43 -24.82
CA ALA A 149 2.68 11.93 -23.69
C ALA A 149 3.87 12.73 -24.25
N LYS A 150 3.97 14.02 -23.89
CA LYS A 150 4.97 14.93 -24.46
C LYS A 150 6.19 15.10 -23.57
N HIS A 151 7.36 15.27 -24.16
CA HIS A 151 8.64 15.55 -23.48
C HIS A 151 8.97 14.56 -22.35
N VAL A 152 8.67 13.27 -22.54
CA VAL A 152 8.95 12.24 -21.53
C VAL A 152 10.48 12.09 -21.37
N PRO A 153 11.04 12.16 -20.14
CA PRO A 153 12.49 12.10 -19.94
C PRO A 153 13.14 10.78 -20.35
N ALA A 154 14.43 10.85 -20.69
CA ALA A 154 15.28 9.67 -20.84
C ALA A 154 15.41 8.90 -19.50
N GLY A 155 15.53 7.58 -19.56
CA GLY A 155 15.58 6.70 -18.41
C GLY A 155 14.23 6.39 -17.75
N THR A 156 13.13 6.97 -18.22
CA THR A 156 11.78 6.68 -17.71
C THR A 156 11.34 5.26 -18.11
N PRO A 157 11.07 4.35 -17.16
CA PRO A 157 10.40 3.08 -17.44
C PRO A 157 8.95 3.37 -17.81
N LEU A 158 8.41 2.68 -18.82
CA LEU A 158 7.10 2.97 -19.39
C LEU A 158 6.13 1.80 -19.23
N VAL A 159 4.89 2.15 -18.93
CA VAL A 159 3.74 1.25 -18.80
C VAL A 159 2.58 1.84 -19.60
N ILE A 160 1.93 1.04 -20.44
CA ILE A 160 0.63 1.41 -21.03
C ILE A 160 -0.48 0.68 -20.29
N ALA A 161 -1.61 1.35 -20.08
CA ALA A 161 -2.76 0.81 -19.37
C ALA A 161 -4.06 1.15 -20.09
N PHE A 162 -5.04 0.26 -19.95
CA PHE A 162 -6.39 0.42 -20.48
C PHE A 162 -7.42 -0.01 -19.44
N GLN A 163 -8.55 0.69 -19.37
CA GLN A 163 -9.65 0.38 -18.47
C GLN A 163 -10.99 0.68 -19.15
N ALA A 164 -11.98 -0.18 -18.94
CA ALA A 164 -13.34 0.13 -19.36
C ALA A 164 -13.94 1.22 -18.45
N ALA A 165 -14.05 2.45 -18.94
CA ALA A 165 -14.66 3.57 -18.22
C ALA A 165 -16.20 3.49 -18.29
N LYS A 166 -16.75 2.94 -19.38
CA LYS A 166 -18.19 2.69 -19.55
C LYS A 166 -18.41 1.44 -20.39
N SER A 167 -19.39 0.61 -19.99
CA SER A 167 -19.82 -0.59 -20.72
C SER A 167 -18.66 -1.59 -20.94
N ALA A 168 -18.67 -2.32 -22.06
CA ALA A 168 -17.56 -3.17 -22.49
C ALA A 168 -17.01 -2.62 -23.83
N PRO A 169 -15.89 -1.87 -23.84
CA PRO A 169 -15.18 -1.51 -25.05
C PRO A 169 -14.33 -2.68 -25.54
N GLY A 170 -14.22 -2.85 -26.86
CA GLY A 170 -13.26 -3.75 -27.48
C GLY A 170 -11.96 -3.00 -27.77
N LEU A 171 -10.82 -3.64 -27.57
CA LEU A 171 -9.49 -3.09 -27.79
C LEU A 171 -8.71 -3.93 -28.80
N ASP A 172 -8.11 -3.28 -29.80
CA ASP A 172 -7.26 -3.92 -30.83
C ASP A 172 -6.17 -2.96 -31.34
N ASN A 173 -5.22 -3.47 -32.12
CA ASN A 173 -4.17 -2.74 -32.86
C ASN A 173 -3.33 -1.78 -32.01
N VAL A 174 -3.01 -2.18 -30.77
CA VAL A 174 -2.21 -1.39 -29.83
C VAL A 174 -0.75 -1.31 -30.27
N SER A 175 -0.26 -0.11 -30.48
CA SER A 175 1.13 0.16 -30.84
C SER A 175 1.65 1.44 -30.19
N ILE A 176 2.97 1.53 -29.96
CA ILE A 176 3.61 2.74 -29.44
C ILE A 176 4.73 3.18 -30.37
N ALA A 177 4.73 4.47 -30.72
CA ALA A 177 5.78 5.12 -31.50
C ALA A 177 6.50 6.16 -30.64
N VAL A 178 7.83 6.24 -30.81
CA VAL A 178 8.69 7.21 -30.15
C VAL A 178 9.08 8.28 -31.17
N LYS A 179 8.77 9.54 -30.87
CA LYS A 179 9.22 10.68 -31.65
C LYS A 179 10.24 11.45 -30.80
N PRO A 180 11.56 11.36 -31.09
CA PRO A 180 12.56 12.15 -30.39
C PRO A 180 12.22 13.63 -30.45
N VAL A 181 12.26 14.32 -29.30
CA VAL A 181 12.17 15.78 -29.30
C VAL A 181 13.57 16.33 -29.49
N ASP A 182 13.76 17.17 -30.49
CA ASP A 182 15.05 17.77 -30.80
C ASP A 182 15.41 18.78 -29.70
N THR A 183 16.06 18.27 -28.66
CA THR A 183 16.40 19.01 -27.45
C THR A 183 17.89 18.92 -27.23
N SER A 184 18.56 20.07 -27.36
CA SER A 184 19.91 20.31 -26.84
C SER A 184 19.95 20.38 -25.31
N ALA A 185 18.80 20.22 -24.64
CA ALA A 185 18.75 19.96 -23.22
C ALA A 185 19.50 18.64 -22.95
N PRO A 186 20.55 18.63 -22.10
CA PRO A 186 21.16 17.38 -21.70
C PRO A 186 20.08 16.50 -21.09
N ALA A 187 20.19 15.18 -21.27
CA ALA A 187 19.39 14.25 -20.48
C ALA A 187 19.47 14.71 -19.02
N ALA A 188 18.32 14.90 -18.39
CA ALA A 188 18.27 15.03 -16.94
C ALA A 188 18.81 13.70 -16.42
N ALA A 189 20.12 13.67 -16.17
CA ALA A 189 20.74 12.61 -15.42
C ALA A 189 19.87 12.49 -14.18
N GLN A 190 19.43 11.28 -13.87
CA GLN A 190 19.03 10.97 -12.52
C GLN A 190 20.31 11.11 -11.70
N THR A 191 20.61 12.36 -11.30
CA THR A 191 21.65 12.68 -10.35
C THR A 191 21.42 11.70 -9.21
N PRO A 192 22.39 10.83 -8.88
CA PRO A 192 22.20 9.85 -7.83
C PRO A 192 21.72 10.62 -6.62
N VAL A 193 20.46 10.40 -6.23
CA VAL A 193 19.75 11.32 -5.33
C VAL A 193 20.59 11.40 -4.07
N ALA A 194 21.24 12.55 -3.87
CA ALA A 194 22.14 12.76 -2.76
C ALA A 194 21.37 12.36 -1.50
N SER A 195 21.98 11.52 -0.66
CA SER A 195 21.27 10.74 0.36
C SER A 195 20.59 11.67 1.37
N GLY A 196 19.35 12.06 1.04
CA GLY A 196 18.46 12.77 1.94
C GLY A 196 18.13 11.88 3.14
N PRO A 197 17.44 12.44 4.15
CA PRO A 197 17.06 11.65 5.32
C PRO A 197 16.31 10.38 4.88
N PRO A 198 16.61 9.22 5.51
CA PRO A 198 15.96 7.96 5.16
C PRO A 198 14.45 8.08 5.34
N ILE A 199 13.70 7.34 4.52
CA ILE A 199 12.24 7.30 4.66
C ILE A 199 11.90 6.63 5.99
N THR A 200 11.19 7.36 6.85
CA THR A 200 10.60 6.78 8.05
C THR A 200 9.37 6.00 7.66
N VAL A 201 9.42 4.67 7.87
CA VAL A 201 8.25 3.81 7.78
C VAL A 201 7.59 3.77 9.15
N ALA A 202 6.37 4.28 9.24
CA ALA A 202 5.52 4.18 10.42
C ALA A 202 4.40 3.17 10.16
N ALA A 203 4.01 2.39 11.16
CA ALA A 203 2.86 1.49 11.08
C ALA A 203 1.80 1.91 12.11
N TYR A 204 0.52 1.96 11.71
CA TYR A 204 -0.57 2.12 12.68
C TYR A 204 -0.62 0.90 13.62
N TYR A 205 -1.07 1.10 14.86
CA TYR A 205 -1.09 0.07 15.89
C TYR A 205 -2.42 0.14 16.65
N PHE A 206 -3.25 -0.88 16.47
CA PHE A 206 -4.56 -0.97 17.09
C PHE A 206 -4.46 -1.66 18.46
N GLY A 207 -5.05 -1.07 19.51
CA GLY A 207 -4.77 -1.44 20.90
C GLY A 207 -5.73 -2.43 21.57
N ASN A 208 -6.53 -3.23 20.84
CA ASN A 208 -7.59 -4.07 21.42
C ASN A 208 -7.22 -5.57 21.56
N TYR A 209 -5.93 -5.91 21.56
CA TYR A 209 -5.44 -7.29 21.69
C TYR A 209 -4.83 -7.58 23.07
N HIS A 210 -5.43 -6.99 24.11
CA HIS A 210 -5.13 -7.30 25.50
C HIS A 210 -6.41 -7.51 26.33
N PRO A 211 -6.44 -8.45 27.29
CA PRO A 211 -7.48 -8.53 28.30
C PRO A 211 -7.37 -7.38 29.33
N GLY A 212 -8.31 -7.34 30.28
CA GLY A 212 -8.19 -6.48 31.46
C GLY A 212 -8.36 -4.97 31.24
N ASP A 213 -8.77 -4.50 30.06
CA ASP A 213 -9.27 -3.11 29.91
C ASP A 213 -10.54 -2.92 30.77
N PRO A 214 -10.64 -1.88 31.63
CA PRO A 214 -11.79 -1.70 32.52
C PRO A 214 -13.16 -1.60 31.81
N ARG A 215 -13.22 -1.03 30.60
CA ARG A 215 -14.44 -0.90 29.80
C ARG A 215 -14.83 -2.23 29.15
N ASN A 216 -13.85 -2.97 28.61
CA ASN A 216 -14.08 -4.31 28.08
C ASN A 216 -14.44 -5.31 29.19
N VAL A 217 -13.77 -5.27 30.34
CA VAL A 217 -14.08 -6.10 31.52
C VAL A 217 -15.55 -5.91 31.93
N LYS A 218 -16.02 -4.66 32.00
CA LYS A 218 -17.40 -4.31 32.38
C LYS A 218 -18.45 -4.77 31.36
N SER A 219 -18.11 -4.79 30.06
CA SER A 219 -19.07 -5.08 28.98
C SER A 219 -19.05 -6.54 28.52
N LYS A 220 -17.89 -7.21 28.57
CA LYS A 220 -17.63 -8.50 27.91
C LYS A 220 -16.88 -9.52 28.78
N GLY A 221 -16.47 -9.12 29.98
CA GLY A 221 -15.78 -9.98 30.94
C GLY A 221 -14.25 -9.84 30.90
N PRO A 222 -13.55 -10.33 31.95
CA PRO A 222 -12.17 -9.95 32.23
C PRO A 222 -11.14 -10.45 31.21
N ASN A 223 -11.44 -11.54 30.51
CA ASN A 223 -10.54 -12.18 29.55
C ASN A 223 -10.78 -11.71 28.11
N TRP A 224 -11.73 -10.80 27.87
CA TRP A 224 -12.10 -10.41 26.51
C TRP A 224 -11.07 -9.48 25.88
N SER A 225 -10.78 -9.75 24.61
CA SER A 225 -10.06 -8.90 23.65
C SER A 225 -10.57 -9.23 22.25
N GLU A 226 -10.20 -8.46 21.22
CA GLU A 226 -10.65 -8.77 19.85
C GLU A 226 -10.08 -10.09 19.28
N TRP A 227 -9.13 -10.73 19.96
CA TRP A 227 -8.76 -12.12 19.68
C TRP A 227 -9.95 -13.10 19.74
N GLU A 228 -10.99 -12.83 20.53
CA GLU A 228 -12.20 -13.67 20.51
C GLU A 228 -12.92 -13.65 19.16
N LEU A 229 -12.88 -12.52 18.44
CA LEU A 229 -13.47 -12.38 17.11
C LEU A 229 -12.61 -13.09 16.05
N VAL A 230 -11.29 -12.93 16.13
CA VAL A 230 -10.34 -13.62 15.24
C VAL A 230 -10.45 -15.14 15.39
N LYS A 231 -10.54 -15.66 16.62
CA LYS A 231 -10.75 -17.09 16.90
C LYS A 231 -12.12 -17.61 16.46
N ALA A 232 -13.15 -16.77 16.50
CA ALA A 232 -14.50 -17.13 16.09
C ALA A 232 -14.72 -17.07 14.57
N ALA A 233 -13.86 -16.35 13.83
CA ALA A 233 -13.97 -16.13 12.39
C ALA A 233 -13.97 -17.45 11.59
N ARG A 234 -14.73 -17.47 10.49
CA ARG A 234 -14.88 -18.62 9.59
C ARG A 234 -14.88 -18.16 8.13
N PRO A 235 -14.58 -19.03 7.15
CA PRO A 235 -14.78 -18.70 5.74
C PRO A 235 -16.25 -18.31 5.50
N ARG A 236 -16.47 -17.11 4.94
CA ARG A 236 -17.81 -16.56 4.70
C ARG A 236 -18.30 -16.72 3.25
N PHE A 237 -17.39 -17.04 2.34
CA PHE A 237 -17.65 -17.28 0.91
C PHE A 237 -16.55 -18.20 0.33
N PRO A 238 -16.74 -18.80 -0.86
CA PRO A 238 -15.75 -19.70 -1.46
C PRO A 238 -14.38 -19.04 -1.63
N GLY A 239 -13.31 -19.72 -1.20
CA GLY A 239 -11.94 -19.19 -1.23
C GLY A 239 -11.58 -18.20 -0.11
N HIS A 240 -12.51 -17.86 0.79
CA HIS A 240 -12.24 -16.95 1.90
C HIS A 240 -11.29 -17.56 2.95
N HIS A 241 -10.11 -16.97 3.12
CA HIS A 241 -9.12 -17.42 4.10
C HIS A 241 -9.35 -16.79 5.49
N GLN A 242 -10.21 -17.43 6.27
CA GLN A 242 -10.45 -17.19 7.71
C GLN A 242 -10.63 -18.53 8.44
N PRO A 243 -10.32 -18.64 9.75
CA PRO A 243 -9.67 -17.63 10.58
C PRO A 243 -8.20 -17.42 10.18
N LYS A 244 -7.74 -16.16 10.15
CA LYS A 244 -6.32 -15.84 10.03
C LYS A 244 -5.66 -16.00 11.41
N ALA A 245 -4.59 -16.80 11.51
CA ALA A 245 -4.00 -17.17 12.80
C ALA A 245 -2.60 -16.52 12.99
N PRO A 246 -2.34 -15.83 14.12
CA PRO A 246 -1.03 -15.25 14.42
C PRO A 246 0.02 -16.33 14.71
N LEU A 247 1.21 -16.21 14.10
CA LEU A 247 2.33 -17.13 14.28
C LEU A 247 2.87 -17.12 15.71
N TRP A 248 2.84 -15.96 16.37
CA TRP A 248 3.24 -15.81 17.77
C TRP A 248 2.11 -16.16 18.76
N GLY A 249 0.94 -16.53 18.26
CA GLY A 249 -0.25 -16.79 19.06
C GLY A 249 -1.03 -15.52 19.44
N TYR A 250 -2.13 -15.74 20.15
CA TYR A 250 -3.07 -14.69 20.62
C TYR A 250 -2.50 -13.97 21.86
N THR A 251 -1.40 -13.25 21.67
CA THR A 251 -0.59 -12.65 22.75
C THR A 251 -1.25 -11.42 23.38
N ASP A 252 -0.97 -11.17 24.67
CA ASP A 252 -1.35 -9.95 25.39
C ASP A 252 -0.31 -8.86 25.13
N GLU A 253 -0.68 -7.85 24.34
CA GLU A 253 0.22 -6.73 23.99
C GLU A 253 0.42 -5.69 25.10
N SER A 254 -0.25 -5.85 26.25
CA SER A 254 0.06 -5.11 27.49
C SER A 254 1.19 -5.77 28.31
N ASP A 255 1.67 -6.96 27.94
CA ASP A 255 2.92 -7.53 28.46
C ASP A 255 4.14 -6.87 27.77
N PRO A 256 5.06 -6.22 28.51
CA PRO A 256 6.25 -5.61 27.92
C PRO A 256 7.19 -6.61 27.24
N LYS A 257 7.15 -7.91 27.56
CA LYS A 257 7.94 -8.94 26.86
C LYS A 257 7.37 -9.24 25.47
N VAL A 258 6.04 -9.36 25.37
CA VAL A 258 5.34 -9.48 24.08
C VAL A 258 5.60 -8.24 23.24
N MET A 259 5.45 -7.04 23.83
CA MET A 259 5.74 -5.81 23.11
C MET A 259 7.23 -5.69 22.72
N ALA A 260 8.17 -6.15 23.55
CA ALA A 260 9.59 -6.17 23.19
C ALA A 260 9.87 -7.08 21.99
N GLN A 261 9.17 -8.21 21.86
CA GLN A 261 9.23 -9.06 20.66
C GLN A 261 8.68 -8.32 19.42
N LYS A 262 7.53 -7.64 19.55
CA LYS A 262 6.94 -6.81 18.47
C LYS A 262 7.90 -5.69 18.03
N ILE A 263 8.48 -4.95 18.98
CA ILE A 263 9.46 -3.87 18.77
C ILE A 263 10.73 -4.39 18.08
N ALA A 264 11.23 -5.55 18.49
CA ALA A 264 12.41 -6.15 17.87
C ALA A 264 12.13 -6.47 16.40
N ALA A 265 11.05 -7.22 16.12
CA ALA A 265 10.65 -7.58 14.77
C ALA A 265 10.41 -6.36 13.87
N ALA A 266 9.77 -5.30 14.38
CA ALA A 266 9.57 -4.05 13.66
C ALA A 266 10.91 -3.36 13.28
N ALA A 267 11.80 -3.17 14.26
CA ALA A 267 13.10 -2.55 14.03
C ALA A 267 14.00 -3.36 13.09
N ASP A 268 14.03 -4.69 13.24
CA ASP A 268 14.82 -5.61 12.41
C ASP A 268 14.34 -5.67 10.95
N HIS A 269 13.12 -5.18 10.68
CA HIS A 269 12.50 -5.17 9.34
C HIS A 269 12.25 -3.76 8.78
N GLY A 270 12.86 -2.72 9.36
CA GLY A 270 12.84 -1.37 8.79
C GLY A 270 11.62 -0.51 9.15
N ILE A 271 10.78 -0.94 10.10
CA ILE A 271 9.72 -0.10 10.66
C ILE A 271 10.36 0.80 11.74
N GLY A 272 10.32 2.12 11.51
CA GLY A 272 10.93 3.13 12.37
C GLY A 272 10.00 3.68 13.45
N ALA A 273 8.67 3.58 13.28
CA ALA A 273 7.71 4.07 14.26
C ALA A 273 6.41 3.24 14.33
N PHE A 274 5.77 3.22 15.49
CA PHE A 274 4.36 2.84 15.65
C PHE A 274 3.51 4.09 15.90
N ILE A 275 2.39 4.23 15.18
CA ILE A 275 1.37 5.24 15.44
C ILE A 275 0.23 4.52 16.15
N PHE A 276 0.14 4.66 17.46
CA PHE A 276 -0.92 4.01 18.23
C PHE A 276 -2.26 4.69 17.97
N ASP A 277 -3.28 3.88 17.69
CA ASP A 277 -4.67 4.28 17.63
C ASP A 277 -5.11 4.54 19.08
N TRP A 278 -5.07 5.80 19.47
CA TRP A 278 -5.14 6.23 20.86
C TRP A 278 -6.54 6.73 21.18
N TYR A 279 -7.19 6.12 22.19
CA TYR A 279 -8.55 6.44 22.56
C TYR A 279 -8.61 7.19 23.89
N TYR A 280 -9.28 8.35 23.87
CA TYR A 280 -9.58 9.12 25.06
C TYR A 280 -10.91 9.86 24.86
N TYR A 281 -11.80 9.68 25.83
CA TYR A 281 -13.17 10.17 25.84
C TYR A 281 -13.40 11.11 27.03
N ASN A 282 -14.60 11.70 27.14
CA ASN A 282 -14.93 12.61 28.25
C ASN A 282 -14.80 11.99 29.65
N ASP A 283 -14.89 10.66 29.75
CA ASP A 283 -14.78 9.88 30.99
C ASP A 283 -13.39 9.24 31.20
N GLY A 284 -12.42 9.46 30.29
CA GLY A 284 -11.03 9.03 30.44
C GLY A 284 -10.46 8.24 29.26
N PRO A 285 -9.29 7.60 29.41
CA PRO A 285 -8.67 6.78 28.37
C PRO A 285 -9.44 5.47 28.12
N PHE A 286 -9.06 4.78 27.05
CA PHE A 286 -9.50 3.44 26.68
C PHE A 286 -8.39 2.76 25.84
N LEU A 287 -8.19 1.44 25.97
CA LEU A 287 -7.20 0.68 25.19
C LEU A 287 -5.76 1.25 25.26
N ASP A 288 -5.41 1.89 26.39
CA ASP A 288 -4.12 2.56 26.58
C ASP A 288 -3.04 1.65 27.22
N ARG A 289 -3.43 0.45 27.65
CA ARG A 289 -2.52 -0.55 28.22
C ARG A 289 -1.38 -1.01 27.28
N PRO A 290 -1.56 -1.14 25.95
CA PRO A 290 -0.47 -1.50 25.03
C PRO A 290 0.65 -0.46 25.03
N ILE A 291 0.31 0.83 25.06
CA ILE A 291 1.31 1.90 25.19
C ILE A 291 1.86 1.98 26.62
N ASN A 292 1.00 2.02 27.64
CA ASN A 292 1.40 2.32 29.02
C ASN A 292 2.11 1.17 29.76
N LEU A 293 1.74 -0.07 29.47
CA LEU A 293 2.26 -1.27 30.14
C LEU A 293 3.11 -2.15 29.20
N GLY A 294 2.76 -2.19 27.91
CA GLY A 294 3.58 -2.84 26.89
C GLY A 294 4.78 -1.97 26.49
N PHE A 295 4.57 -1.01 25.61
CA PHE A 295 5.64 -0.29 24.90
C PHE A 295 6.51 0.56 25.84
N LEU A 296 5.92 1.36 26.72
CA LEU A 296 6.69 2.20 27.65
C LEU A 296 7.44 1.41 28.74
N LYS A 297 7.19 0.11 28.88
CA LYS A 297 7.91 -0.78 29.83
C LYS A 297 8.77 -1.86 29.13
N ALA A 298 8.68 -1.98 27.81
CA ALA A 298 9.54 -2.88 27.03
C ALA A 298 11.00 -2.39 27.09
N GLU A 299 11.93 -3.29 27.42
CA GLU A 299 13.35 -3.00 27.62
C GLU A 299 14.05 -2.40 26.39
N ASN A 300 13.50 -2.65 25.20
CA ASN A 300 14.05 -2.26 23.91
C ASN A 300 13.27 -1.13 23.22
N ASN A 301 12.38 -0.42 23.94
CA ASN A 301 11.51 0.62 23.38
C ASN A 301 12.21 1.85 22.77
N ALA A 302 13.54 1.93 22.86
CA ALA A 302 14.35 2.90 22.13
C ALA A 302 14.60 2.51 20.65
N ARG A 303 14.37 1.24 20.27
CA ARG A 303 14.63 0.72 18.91
C ARG A 303 13.63 1.21 17.85
N VAL A 304 12.41 1.55 18.26
CA VAL A 304 11.30 2.02 17.41
C VAL A 304 10.73 3.27 18.08
N LYS A 305 10.29 4.26 17.31
CA LYS A 305 9.59 5.44 17.87
C LYS A 305 8.09 5.16 18.06
N PHE A 306 7.40 5.96 18.86
CA PHE A 306 5.94 5.91 18.95
C PHE A 306 5.31 7.30 18.83
N ALA A 307 4.10 7.36 18.29
CA ALA A 307 3.25 8.54 18.35
C ALA A 307 1.79 8.14 18.46
N PHE A 308 0.90 9.14 18.49
CA PHE A 308 -0.54 8.91 18.52
C PHE A 308 -1.23 9.44 17.27
N MET A 309 -2.20 8.65 16.83
CA MET A 309 -3.39 9.14 16.17
C MET A 309 -4.51 9.09 17.20
N TRP A 310 -5.07 10.23 17.60
CA TRP A 310 -6.26 10.23 18.43
C TRP A 310 -7.42 9.74 17.58
N ALA A 311 -7.87 8.53 17.87
CA ALA A 311 -9.00 7.88 17.25
C ALA A 311 -10.30 8.45 17.86
N ASN A 312 -10.52 9.74 17.61
CA ASN A 312 -11.54 10.57 18.23
C ASN A 312 -12.96 10.36 17.66
N HIS A 313 -13.24 9.15 17.17
CA HIS A 313 -14.54 8.73 16.66
C HIS A 313 -15.36 8.02 17.76
N ASP A 314 -16.66 7.84 17.51
CA ASP A 314 -17.55 7.09 18.39
C ASP A 314 -17.08 5.61 18.51
N TRP A 315 -17.04 5.09 19.73
CA TRP A 315 -16.93 3.64 19.95
C TRP A 315 -18.31 3.00 19.92
N ILE A 316 -18.50 2.02 19.03
CA ILE A 316 -19.82 1.41 18.75
C ILE A 316 -19.74 -0.09 19.02
N GLU A 317 -20.82 -0.67 19.54
CA GLU A 317 -20.84 -2.10 19.85
C GLU A 317 -21.08 -2.95 18.60
N ILE A 318 -19.98 -3.41 18.00
CA ILE A 318 -19.93 -4.16 16.73
C ILE A 318 -19.14 -5.48 16.84
N HIS A 319 -19.05 -6.05 18.04
CA HIS A 319 -18.00 -7.01 18.39
C HIS A 319 -18.57 -8.34 18.96
N PRO A 320 -19.27 -9.16 18.16
CA PRO A 320 -19.57 -8.99 16.74
C PRO A 320 -20.94 -8.33 16.47
N TYR A 321 -21.06 -7.62 15.35
CA TYR A 321 -22.31 -6.97 14.92
C TYR A 321 -23.24 -7.94 14.20
N ARG A 322 -24.50 -8.05 14.67
CA ARG A 322 -25.58 -8.75 13.94
C ARG A 322 -26.21 -7.83 12.89
N ARG A 323 -26.40 -8.35 11.68
CA ARG A 323 -26.96 -7.60 10.55
C ARG A 323 -28.38 -7.14 10.87
N GLY A 324 -28.63 -5.84 10.68
CA GLY A 324 -29.93 -5.20 10.99
C GLY A 324 -30.18 -4.88 12.46
N ALA A 325 -29.24 -5.17 13.39
CA ALA A 325 -29.34 -4.73 14.78
C ALA A 325 -29.13 -3.20 14.92
N GLU A 326 -29.54 -2.64 16.07
CA GLU A 326 -29.24 -1.25 16.41
C GLU A 326 -27.73 -1.03 16.62
N ARG A 327 -27.18 0.04 16.06
CA ARG A 327 -25.78 0.45 16.27
C ARG A 327 -25.66 1.30 17.52
N LYS A 328 -25.47 0.63 18.66
CA LYS A 328 -25.32 1.30 19.95
C LYS A 328 -23.94 1.96 20.08
N VAL A 329 -23.91 3.29 20.16
CA VAL A 329 -22.74 4.04 20.65
C VAL A 329 -22.53 3.72 22.13
N LEU A 330 -21.33 3.30 22.48
CA LEU A 330 -20.89 3.05 23.86
C LEU A 330 -20.16 4.26 24.44
N TYR A 331 -19.23 4.84 23.67
CA TYR A 331 -18.40 5.97 24.09
C TYR A 331 -18.42 7.03 22.97
N PRO A 332 -19.07 8.19 23.17
CA PRO A 332 -19.09 9.26 22.18
C PRO A 332 -17.70 9.87 21.99
N GLY A 333 -17.25 10.00 20.74
CA GLY A 333 -15.93 10.51 20.38
C GLY A 333 -15.74 12.02 20.61
N ALA A 334 -16.82 12.79 20.52
CA ALA A 334 -16.79 14.23 20.77
C ALA A 334 -16.53 14.52 22.27
N VAL A 335 -15.51 15.33 22.55
CA VAL A 335 -15.15 15.75 23.91
C VAL A 335 -15.53 17.22 24.15
N THR A 336 -15.68 17.63 25.41
CA THR A 336 -15.82 19.07 25.71
C THR A 336 -14.48 19.79 25.57
N PRO A 337 -14.46 21.11 25.30
CA PRO A 337 -13.21 21.89 25.24
C PRO A 337 -12.36 21.80 26.52
N GLU A 338 -12.98 21.66 27.69
CA GLU A 338 -12.29 21.48 28.98
C GLU A 338 -11.64 20.10 29.10
N ASN A 339 -12.25 19.06 28.52
CA ASN A 339 -11.65 17.73 28.48
C ASN A 339 -10.58 17.62 27.39
N PHE A 340 -10.73 18.30 26.26
CA PHE A 340 -9.62 18.47 25.30
C PHE A 340 -8.41 19.16 25.97
N ASP A 341 -8.64 20.16 26.81
CA ASP A 341 -7.55 20.84 27.53
C ASP A 341 -6.75 19.90 28.45
N LYS A 342 -7.45 18.97 29.13
CA LYS A 342 -6.85 17.90 29.95
C LYS A 342 -6.14 16.85 29.11
N ILE A 343 -6.70 16.48 27.95
CA ILE A 343 -6.04 15.58 26.98
C ILE A 343 -4.71 16.19 26.55
N CYS A 344 -4.68 17.48 26.22
CA CYS A 344 -3.44 18.20 25.87
C CYS A 344 -2.40 18.12 27.00
N ASP A 345 -2.79 18.44 28.24
CA ASP A 345 -1.87 18.37 29.39
C ASP A 345 -1.36 16.95 29.65
N HIS A 346 -2.24 15.95 29.54
CA HIS A 346 -1.90 14.55 29.71
C HIS A 346 -0.88 14.09 28.66
N VAL A 347 -1.09 14.36 27.37
CA VAL A 347 -0.17 13.87 26.34
C VAL A 347 1.18 14.59 26.34
N ILE A 348 1.19 15.88 26.67
CA ILE A 348 2.43 16.66 26.88
C ILE A 348 3.21 16.12 28.09
N GLY A 349 2.53 15.88 29.21
CA GLY A 349 3.16 15.46 30.46
C GLY A 349 3.63 14.01 30.46
N ALA A 350 2.81 13.09 29.93
CA ALA A 350 3.05 11.64 30.00
C ALA A 350 3.89 11.09 28.83
N TYR A 351 3.78 11.67 27.63
CA TYR A 351 4.30 11.03 26.41
C TYR A 351 5.26 11.88 25.59
N PHE A 352 4.96 13.15 25.31
CA PHE A 352 5.75 13.97 24.36
C PHE A 352 7.21 14.21 24.78
N ARG A 353 7.51 14.05 26.08
CA ARG A 353 8.87 14.15 26.64
C ARG A 353 9.64 12.82 26.63
N HIS A 354 9.01 11.71 26.27
CA HIS A 354 9.69 10.41 26.22
C HIS A 354 10.68 10.37 25.05
N PRO A 355 11.93 9.87 25.22
CA PRO A 355 12.94 9.88 24.15
C PRO A 355 12.57 9.03 22.93
N SER A 356 11.65 8.08 23.08
CA SER A 356 11.06 7.31 21.98
C SER A 356 9.83 7.95 21.34
N TYR A 357 9.33 9.10 21.80
CA TYR A 357 8.25 9.79 21.11
C TYR A 357 8.74 10.25 19.71
N TRP A 358 7.90 10.10 18.69
CA TRP A 358 8.25 10.44 17.32
C TRP A 358 8.00 11.93 17.06
N CYS A 359 9.00 12.59 16.48
CA CYS A 359 8.96 14.00 16.17
C CYS A 359 9.28 14.25 14.69
N ILE A 360 8.64 15.27 14.12
CA ILE A 360 8.97 15.85 12.81
C ILE A 360 9.60 17.21 13.05
N ASP A 361 10.83 17.41 12.57
CA ASP A 361 11.64 18.61 12.83
C ASP A 361 11.75 18.96 14.33
N GLY A 362 11.89 17.93 15.17
CA GLY A 362 11.95 18.03 16.63
C GLY A 362 10.59 18.24 17.32
N ARG A 363 9.53 18.60 16.59
CA ARG A 363 8.18 18.79 17.13
C ARG A 363 7.47 17.44 17.27
N PRO A 364 6.89 17.09 18.44
CA PRO A 364 6.08 15.87 18.59
C PRO A 364 5.00 15.76 17.51
N TYR A 365 4.86 14.59 16.90
CA TYR A 365 3.76 14.29 15.97
C TYR A 365 2.49 13.93 16.75
N PHE A 366 1.36 14.55 16.41
CA PHE A 366 0.05 14.15 16.92
C PHE A 366 -0.98 14.21 15.79
N SER A 367 -1.63 13.09 15.50
CA SER A 367 -2.63 12.97 14.44
C SER A 367 -4.06 12.93 14.99
N PHE A 368 -5.02 13.39 14.21
CA PHE A 368 -6.46 13.30 14.48
C PHE A 368 -7.12 12.45 13.40
N TYR A 369 -7.96 11.50 13.81
CA TYR A 369 -8.67 10.61 12.90
C TYR A 369 -9.88 11.31 12.26
N ASP A 370 -10.92 11.66 13.04
CA ASP A 370 -12.15 12.25 12.51
C ASP A 370 -12.18 13.78 12.69
N LEU A 371 -11.98 14.51 11.60
CA LEU A 371 -12.06 15.98 11.59
C LEU A 371 -13.48 16.52 11.85
N THR A 372 -14.53 15.74 11.58
CA THR A 372 -15.92 16.16 11.84
C THR A 372 -16.27 16.02 13.31
N THR A 373 -15.86 14.93 13.98
CA THR A 373 -16.02 14.79 15.44
C THR A 373 -15.12 15.75 16.21
N LEU A 374 -13.96 16.11 15.65
CA LEU A 374 -13.14 17.20 16.17
C LEU A 374 -13.89 18.54 16.10
N LEU A 375 -14.54 18.87 14.98
CA LEU A 375 -15.37 20.07 14.87
C LEU A 375 -16.57 20.05 15.85
N ASP A 376 -17.25 18.90 16.00
CA ASP A 376 -18.37 18.77 16.94
C ASP A 376 -17.95 19.07 18.39
N SER A 377 -16.72 18.71 18.76
CA SER A 377 -16.13 18.93 20.10
C SER A 377 -16.01 20.42 20.48
N PHE A 378 -16.01 21.34 19.50
CA PHE A 378 -15.93 22.79 19.72
C PHE A 378 -17.08 23.58 19.09
N GLY A 379 -17.95 22.94 18.30
CA GLY A 379 -19.10 23.54 17.62
C GLY A 379 -18.80 24.50 16.46
N SER A 380 -17.53 24.85 16.19
CA SER A 380 -17.16 25.70 15.04
C SER A 380 -15.69 25.56 14.64
N VAL A 381 -15.37 25.90 13.39
CA VAL A 381 -13.98 25.93 12.87
C VAL A 381 -13.11 26.90 13.68
N ALA A 382 -13.63 28.09 14.02
CA ALA A 382 -12.89 29.10 14.78
C ALA A 382 -12.56 28.65 16.21
N ALA A 383 -13.53 28.04 16.91
CA ALA A 383 -13.30 27.50 18.25
C ALA A 383 -12.35 26.29 18.25
N THR A 384 -12.49 25.41 17.24
CA THR A 384 -11.57 24.27 17.04
C THR A 384 -10.14 24.77 16.81
N ARG A 385 -9.97 25.75 15.92
CA ARG A 385 -8.67 26.38 15.65
C ARG A 385 -8.05 26.98 16.92
N ALA A 386 -8.83 27.70 17.72
CA ALA A 386 -8.37 28.23 19.00
C ALA A 386 -7.94 27.13 19.98
N GLY A 387 -8.64 25.99 20.00
CA GLY A 387 -8.24 24.79 20.75
C GLY A 387 -6.89 24.23 20.32
N LEU A 388 -6.68 24.05 19.00
CA LEU A 388 -5.43 23.55 18.44
C LEU A 388 -4.25 24.51 18.65
N ASP A 389 -4.47 25.82 18.53
CA ASP A 389 -3.44 26.83 18.83
C ASP A 389 -3.12 26.87 20.33
N LYS A 390 -4.11 26.68 21.21
CA LYS A 390 -3.87 26.51 22.66
C LYS A 390 -3.03 25.26 22.96
N PHE A 391 -3.27 24.15 22.24
CA PHE A 391 -2.47 22.93 22.38
C PHE A 391 -1.00 23.16 21.97
N ARG A 392 -0.75 23.85 20.85
CA ARG A 392 0.59 24.29 20.45
C ARG A 392 1.25 25.20 21.49
N ALA A 393 0.50 26.15 22.04
CA ALA A 393 0.98 27.05 23.09
C ALA A 393 1.35 26.29 24.38
N LYS A 394 0.56 25.29 24.79
CA LYS A 394 0.89 24.39 25.92
C LYS A 394 2.17 23.59 25.66
N ALA A 395 2.37 23.08 24.45
CA ALA A 395 3.60 22.35 24.11
C ALA A 395 4.84 23.25 24.21
N LEU A 396 4.78 24.47 23.68
CA LEU A 396 5.84 25.48 23.81
C LEU A 396 6.10 25.87 25.28
N ALA A 397 5.04 26.11 26.07
CA ALA A 397 5.15 26.42 27.50
C ALA A 397 5.75 25.26 28.31
N ALA A 398 5.57 24.02 27.86
CA ALA A 398 6.22 22.82 28.41
C ALA A 398 7.67 22.62 27.92
N GLY A 399 8.25 23.57 27.19
CA GLY A 399 9.64 23.52 26.71
C GLY A 399 9.88 22.61 25.50
N LEU A 400 8.82 22.18 24.81
CA LEU A 400 8.94 21.48 23.53
C LEU A 400 9.16 22.51 22.41
N PRO A 401 9.85 22.16 21.29
CA PRO A 401 10.13 23.10 20.20
C PRO A 401 8.89 23.49 19.36
N GLY A 402 7.70 23.03 19.76
CA GLY A 402 6.44 23.18 19.04
C GLY A 402 5.65 21.87 19.10
N LEU A 403 4.70 21.73 18.18
CA LEU A 403 3.86 20.54 18.02
C LEU A 403 3.50 20.43 16.53
N HIS A 404 3.64 19.23 15.97
CA HIS A 404 3.30 18.92 14.58
C HIS A 404 1.94 18.23 14.53
N LEU A 405 0.93 18.93 14.01
CA LEU A 405 -0.42 18.43 13.90
C LEU A 405 -0.63 17.76 12.54
N ASN A 406 -1.09 16.52 12.56
CA ASN A 406 -1.48 15.77 11.36
C ASN A 406 -3.00 15.52 11.34
N ALA A 407 -3.59 15.52 10.16
CA ALA A 407 -4.97 15.11 9.95
C ALA A 407 -5.03 13.85 9.08
N VAL A 408 -5.75 12.83 9.52
CA VAL A 408 -6.27 11.82 8.61
C VAL A 408 -7.35 12.46 7.76
N VAL A 409 -7.30 12.24 6.45
CA VAL A 409 -8.32 12.71 5.50
C VAL A 409 -8.84 11.53 4.70
N TRP A 410 -10.17 11.42 4.58
CA TRP A 410 -10.83 10.40 3.76
C TRP A 410 -11.79 10.99 2.73
N GLY A 411 -11.93 10.29 1.60
CA GLY A 411 -12.92 10.59 0.57
C GLY A 411 -14.28 9.95 0.81
N ARG A 412 -14.31 8.86 1.60
CA ARG A 412 -15.43 7.93 1.83
C ARG A 412 -15.45 7.51 3.32
N PRO A 413 -16.55 7.71 4.05
CA PRO A 413 -16.72 7.15 5.38
C PRO A 413 -16.93 5.62 5.30
N ILE A 414 -16.36 4.89 6.26
CA ILE A 414 -16.38 3.44 6.39
C ILE A 414 -17.02 3.03 7.71
N LEU A 415 -16.54 3.57 8.85
CA LEU A 415 -17.11 3.26 10.15
C LEU A 415 -18.47 3.96 10.32
N PRO A 416 -19.43 3.35 11.05
CA PRO A 416 -20.67 4.03 11.40
C PRO A 416 -20.40 5.32 12.17
N GLY A 417 -21.08 6.41 11.77
CA GLY A 417 -20.97 7.73 12.40
C GLY A 417 -20.01 8.68 11.68
N GLU A 418 -19.01 8.16 10.94
CA GLU A 418 -18.08 8.99 10.18
C GLU A 418 -18.80 9.88 9.17
N ARG A 419 -18.39 11.15 9.09
CA ARG A 419 -18.87 12.11 8.08
C ARG A 419 -17.70 12.63 7.27
N LYS A 420 -17.97 12.98 6.01
CA LYS A 420 -16.99 13.61 5.13
C LYS A 420 -17.08 15.13 5.30
N PRO A 421 -15.97 15.85 5.58
CA PRO A 421 -15.94 17.31 5.50
C PRO A 421 -16.33 17.80 4.10
N ALA A 422 -17.17 18.84 4.03
CA ALA A 422 -17.63 19.41 2.76
C ALA A 422 -16.46 19.90 1.88
N ASP A 423 -15.50 20.60 2.50
CA ASP A 423 -14.19 20.86 1.91
C ASP A 423 -13.08 20.52 2.92
N ALA A 424 -12.48 19.35 2.75
CA ALA A 424 -11.37 18.89 3.58
C ALA A 424 -10.07 19.70 3.39
N ALA A 425 -9.85 20.33 2.23
CA ALA A 425 -8.62 21.11 1.99
C ALA A 425 -8.69 22.46 2.72
N GLN A 426 -9.81 23.17 2.56
CA GLN A 426 -10.07 24.40 3.29
C GLN A 426 -10.09 24.16 4.81
N LEU A 427 -10.72 23.08 5.27
CA LEU A 427 -10.75 22.74 6.70
C LEU A 427 -9.34 22.48 7.28
N VAL A 428 -8.50 21.71 6.58
CA VAL A 428 -7.10 21.45 6.98
C VAL A 428 -6.31 22.76 7.12
N LYS A 429 -6.54 23.71 6.21
CA LYS A 429 -5.91 25.04 6.19
C LYS A 429 -6.39 25.95 7.31
N ASP A 430 -7.70 26.03 7.54
CA ASP A 430 -8.30 26.89 8.57
C ASP A 430 -7.95 26.42 9.99
N LEU A 431 -8.00 25.10 10.22
CA LEU A 431 -7.53 24.48 11.46
C LEU A 431 -5.99 24.51 11.59
N GLY A 432 -5.28 24.81 10.50
CA GLY A 432 -3.85 25.04 10.48
C GLY A 432 -3.05 23.79 10.79
N PHE A 433 -3.41 22.63 10.24
CA PHE A 433 -2.62 21.40 10.34
C PHE A 433 -1.27 21.54 9.62
N ASP A 434 -0.24 20.81 10.08
CA ASP A 434 1.09 20.79 9.48
C ASP A 434 1.24 19.76 8.34
N SER A 435 0.31 18.79 8.26
CA SER A 435 0.34 17.69 7.29
C SER A 435 -0.99 16.94 7.23
N VAL A 436 -1.17 16.16 6.16
CA VAL A 436 -2.31 15.24 5.99
C VAL A 436 -1.84 13.81 5.69
N THR A 437 -2.68 12.82 5.96
CA THR A 437 -2.43 11.41 5.61
C THR A 437 -3.72 10.64 5.31
N SER A 438 -3.57 9.41 4.84
CA SER A 438 -4.65 8.41 4.74
C SER A 438 -4.42 7.34 5.80
N TYR A 439 -5.51 6.75 6.34
CA TYR A 439 -5.43 5.60 7.25
C TYR A 439 -5.40 4.28 6.45
N VAL A 440 -6.46 3.97 5.70
CA VAL A 440 -6.59 2.75 4.88
C VAL A 440 -7.09 3.10 3.47
N TRP A 441 -6.67 2.36 2.44
CA TRP A 441 -6.96 2.67 1.03
C TRP A 441 -8.46 2.77 0.70
N ILE A 442 -9.31 2.02 1.40
CA ILE A 442 -10.75 1.97 1.10
C ILE A 442 -11.51 3.27 1.42
N HIS A 443 -10.92 4.15 2.24
CA HIS A 443 -11.39 5.53 2.45
C HIS A 443 -11.33 6.38 1.17
N HIS A 444 -10.62 5.92 0.15
CA HIS A 444 -10.43 6.61 -1.13
C HIS A 444 -10.91 5.76 -2.31
N VAL A 445 -10.76 4.44 -2.21
CA VAL A 445 -11.04 3.49 -3.28
C VAL A 445 -12.29 2.66 -2.95
N PRO A 446 -13.31 2.60 -3.82
CA PRO A 446 -14.41 1.66 -3.66
C PRO A 446 -13.96 0.22 -3.93
N LEU A 447 -14.57 -0.74 -3.23
CA LEU A 447 -14.39 -2.17 -3.48
C LEU A 447 -15.63 -2.70 -4.23
N PRO A 448 -15.64 -2.74 -5.57
CA PRO A 448 -16.84 -3.14 -6.34
C PRO A 448 -17.17 -4.63 -6.28
N GLN A 449 -16.23 -5.48 -5.86
CA GLN A 449 -16.34 -6.94 -5.85
C GLN A 449 -16.22 -7.48 -4.43
N LEU A 450 -16.81 -8.65 -4.12
CA LEU A 450 -16.72 -9.27 -2.79
C LEU A 450 -15.25 -9.47 -2.34
N GLN A 451 -14.38 -9.75 -3.31
CA GLN A 451 -12.93 -9.55 -3.20
C GLN A 451 -12.47 -8.70 -4.39
N THR A 452 -12.09 -7.45 -4.17
CA THR A 452 -11.41 -6.63 -5.19
C THR A 452 -9.90 -6.91 -5.12
N ASP A 453 -9.23 -7.00 -6.27
CA ASP A 453 -7.79 -7.33 -6.32
C ASP A 453 -6.92 -6.22 -5.70
N TYR A 454 -5.94 -6.61 -4.90
CA TYR A 454 -5.01 -5.73 -4.20
C TYR A 454 -4.32 -4.70 -5.11
N ASN A 455 -3.88 -5.10 -6.30
CA ASN A 455 -3.21 -4.20 -7.23
C ASN A 455 -4.20 -3.22 -7.89
N GLU A 456 -5.44 -3.63 -8.14
CA GLU A 456 -6.50 -2.70 -8.60
C GLU A 456 -6.73 -1.58 -7.56
N VAL A 457 -6.80 -1.94 -6.28
CA VAL A 457 -6.99 -0.98 -5.19
C VAL A 457 -5.76 -0.10 -5.00
N ARG A 458 -4.55 -0.68 -5.02
CA ARG A 458 -3.28 0.05 -4.96
C ARG A 458 -3.18 1.08 -6.08
N ASP A 459 -3.46 0.69 -7.32
CA ASP A 459 -3.30 1.57 -8.47
C ASP A 459 -4.32 2.72 -8.45
N ALA A 460 -5.55 2.46 -7.98
CA ALA A 460 -6.54 3.49 -7.72
C ALA A 460 -6.11 4.44 -6.58
N TYR A 461 -5.50 3.92 -5.51
CA TYR A 461 -4.95 4.75 -4.44
C TYR A 461 -3.76 5.61 -4.90
N LEU A 462 -2.90 5.09 -5.77
CA LEU A 462 -1.79 5.85 -6.36
C LEU A 462 -2.26 6.98 -7.29
N ARG A 463 -3.45 6.85 -7.91
CA ARG A 463 -4.13 7.96 -8.58
C ARG A 463 -4.66 8.99 -7.58
N TYR A 464 -5.34 8.55 -6.51
CA TYR A 464 -5.78 9.44 -5.44
C TYR A 464 -4.62 10.23 -4.81
N TRP A 465 -3.44 9.63 -4.62
CA TRP A 465 -2.27 10.36 -4.10
C TRP A 465 -1.89 11.53 -5.02
N ASN A 466 -1.93 11.36 -6.35
CA ASN A 466 -1.69 12.45 -7.30
C ASN A 466 -2.71 13.61 -7.15
N GLU A 467 -3.94 13.31 -6.73
CA GLU A 467 -4.96 14.32 -6.39
C GLU A 467 -4.66 14.98 -5.04
N ALA A 468 -4.31 14.20 -4.02
CA ALA A 468 -3.98 14.68 -2.68
C ALA A 468 -2.80 15.67 -2.71
N ASP A 469 -1.75 15.34 -3.45
CA ASP A 469 -0.56 16.19 -3.66
C ASP A 469 -0.88 17.56 -4.30
N ARG A 470 -1.98 17.65 -5.07
CA ARG A 470 -2.46 18.90 -5.69
C ARG A 470 -3.50 19.63 -4.86
N LYS A 471 -4.20 18.90 -3.98
CA LYS A 471 -5.34 19.36 -3.21
C LYS A 471 -4.95 20.05 -1.90
N PHE A 472 -3.86 19.62 -1.27
CA PHE A 472 -3.46 20.11 0.04
C PHE A 472 -2.21 20.98 -0.04
N ASP A 473 -2.27 22.19 0.51
CA ASP A 473 -1.13 23.12 0.64
C ASP A 473 -0.04 22.62 1.61
N VAL A 474 -0.29 21.51 2.31
CA VAL A 474 0.58 20.91 3.35
C VAL A 474 1.03 19.51 2.94
N PRO A 475 2.21 19.03 3.41
CA PRO A 475 2.72 17.72 3.05
C PRO A 475 1.71 16.57 3.29
N TYR A 476 1.51 15.77 2.24
CA TYR A 476 0.77 14.52 2.32
C TYR A 476 1.71 13.35 2.58
N PHE A 477 1.42 12.58 3.63
CA PHE A 477 2.13 11.35 3.96
C PHE A 477 1.34 10.16 3.40
N PRO A 478 1.87 9.44 2.39
CA PRO A 478 1.18 8.31 1.77
C PRO A 478 1.07 7.14 2.75
N ASN A 479 0.10 6.27 2.46
CA ASN A 479 -0.16 5.04 3.15
C ASN A 479 -0.06 3.84 2.20
N VAL A 480 0.48 2.72 2.68
CA VAL A 480 0.32 1.40 2.04
C VAL A 480 -0.55 0.54 2.94
N THR A 481 -1.67 0.04 2.41
CA THR A 481 -2.56 -0.89 3.15
C THR A 481 -2.07 -2.33 2.95
N MET A 482 -2.11 -3.16 3.99
CA MET A 482 -1.77 -4.58 3.91
C MET A 482 -2.93 -5.39 3.32
N GLY A 483 -4.15 -5.15 3.80
CA GLY A 483 -5.37 -5.79 3.32
C GLY A 483 -6.64 -5.12 3.83
N TRP A 484 -7.80 -5.71 3.54
CA TRP A 484 -9.07 -5.31 4.14
C TRP A 484 -10.06 -6.48 4.15
N ASP A 485 -10.49 -6.89 5.33
CA ASP A 485 -11.45 -7.96 5.59
C ASP A 485 -12.01 -7.81 7.02
N SER A 486 -13.07 -7.02 7.17
CA SER A 486 -13.78 -6.79 8.43
C SER A 486 -14.72 -7.94 8.86
N SER A 487 -14.70 -9.08 8.16
CA SER A 487 -15.58 -10.22 8.45
C SER A 487 -15.47 -10.86 9.85
N PRO A 488 -14.35 -10.76 10.61
CA PRO A 488 -14.33 -11.15 12.02
C PRO A 488 -15.28 -10.33 12.91
N ARG A 489 -15.47 -9.03 12.62
CA ARG A 489 -16.41 -8.14 13.34
C ARG A 489 -17.88 -8.40 12.95
N ALA A 490 -18.16 -9.04 11.83
CA ALA A 490 -19.51 -9.46 11.44
C ALA A 490 -19.95 -10.73 12.19
N HIS A 491 -21.20 -10.80 12.67
CA HIS A 491 -21.73 -12.01 13.31
C HIS A 491 -21.66 -13.22 12.37
N GLN A 492 -21.10 -14.34 12.84
CA GLN A 492 -20.64 -15.42 11.95
C GLN A 492 -21.78 -16.25 11.33
N ASP A 493 -22.95 -16.28 11.97
CA ASP A 493 -24.16 -16.95 11.45
C ASP A 493 -24.88 -16.15 10.34
N ASP A 494 -24.56 -14.87 10.18
CA ASP A 494 -25.23 -14.00 9.21
C ASP A 494 -24.60 -14.16 7.80
N GLU A 495 -25.40 -13.97 6.76
CA GLU A 495 -24.89 -13.83 5.38
C GLU A 495 -23.87 -12.69 5.28
N PHE A 496 -22.71 -12.96 4.65
CA PHE A 496 -21.68 -11.94 4.43
C PHE A 496 -21.76 -11.35 3.01
N GLY A 497 -21.57 -10.04 2.91
CA GLY A 497 -21.71 -9.26 1.69
C GLY A 497 -21.53 -7.77 1.99
N ASN A 498 -21.83 -6.90 1.02
CA ASN A 498 -21.62 -5.45 1.16
C ASN A 498 -22.85 -4.74 1.77
N PHE A 499 -23.18 -5.04 3.03
CA PHE A 499 -24.34 -4.49 3.74
C PHE A 499 -24.01 -3.30 4.67
N GLY A 500 -22.79 -2.76 4.56
CA GLY A 500 -22.26 -1.71 5.43
C GLY A 500 -21.49 -2.29 6.62
N TYR A 501 -20.42 -1.61 7.03
CA TYR A 501 -19.45 -2.08 8.01
C TYR A 501 -20.06 -2.69 9.28
N PRO A 502 -19.62 -3.87 9.77
CA PRO A 502 -18.49 -4.69 9.29
C PRO A 502 -18.84 -5.65 8.13
N PHE A 503 -20.03 -5.57 7.55
CA PHE A 503 -20.39 -6.29 6.33
C PHE A 503 -19.95 -5.49 5.10
N THR A 504 -18.66 -5.55 4.77
CA THR A 504 -18.09 -4.89 3.57
C THR A 504 -17.43 -5.88 2.64
N ASN A 505 -17.38 -5.52 1.35
CA ASN A 505 -16.46 -6.14 0.40
C ASN A 505 -15.00 -6.10 0.91
N THR A 506 -14.19 -7.05 0.45
CA THR A 506 -12.81 -7.30 0.93
C THR A 506 -11.77 -6.97 -0.14
N ILE A 507 -10.51 -6.82 0.26
CA ILE A 507 -9.36 -6.80 -0.65
C ILE A 507 -8.75 -8.20 -0.68
N GLY A 508 -8.66 -8.78 -1.88
CA GLY A 508 -8.09 -10.11 -2.12
C GLY A 508 -6.76 -10.06 -2.88
N GLY A 509 -5.99 -11.14 -2.81
CA GLY A 509 -4.73 -11.24 -3.55
C GLY A 509 -3.62 -10.31 -3.04
N ASN A 510 -3.69 -9.88 -1.78
CA ASN A 510 -2.57 -9.26 -1.09
C ASN A 510 -1.53 -10.34 -0.74
N THR A 511 -0.44 -10.41 -1.49
CA THR A 511 0.68 -11.32 -1.21
C THR A 511 1.91 -10.51 -0.79
N PRO A 512 2.91 -11.11 -0.11
CA PRO A 512 4.14 -10.41 0.26
C PRO A 512 4.85 -9.74 -0.92
N GLU A 513 4.82 -10.35 -2.10
CA GLU A 513 5.43 -9.83 -3.33
C GLU A 513 4.68 -8.60 -3.88
N ARG A 514 3.34 -8.61 -3.80
CA ARG A 514 2.50 -7.48 -4.22
C ARG A 514 2.54 -6.32 -3.22
N LEU A 515 2.63 -6.63 -1.91
CA LEU A 515 2.95 -5.62 -0.89
C LEU A 515 4.33 -5.00 -1.17
N ARG A 516 5.36 -5.83 -1.45
CA ARG A 516 6.69 -5.33 -1.81
C ARG A 516 6.65 -4.41 -3.02
N GLU A 517 5.92 -4.77 -4.08
CA GLU A 517 5.75 -3.89 -5.26
C GLU A 517 5.13 -2.54 -4.86
N ALA A 518 4.09 -2.51 -4.01
CA ALA A 518 3.48 -1.28 -3.53
C ALA A 518 4.44 -0.41 -2.68
N LEU A 519 5.25 -1.05 -1.83
CA LEU A 519 6.28 -0.42 -1.00
C LEU A 519 7.41 0.17 -1.86
N GLU A 520 7.90 -0.59 -2.86
CA GLU A 520 8.92 -0.14 -3.81
C GLU A 520 8.44 1.08 -4.62
N MET A 521 7.21 1.05 -5.13
CA MET A 521 6.61 2.17 -5.87
C MET A 521 6.47 3.42 -4.98
N THR A 522 6.01 3.24 -3.74
CA THR A 522 5.89 4.37 -2.81
C THR A 522 7.25 4.94 -2.44
N LYS A 523 8.26 4.07 -2.24
CA LYS A 523 9.65 4.50 -2.01
C LYS A 523 10.17 5.35 -3.16
N ARG A 524 10.01 4.90 -4.41
CA ARG A 524 10.48 5.65 -5.58
C ARG A 524 9.76 7.00 -5.73
N ARG A 525 8.43 7.04 -5.59
CA ARG A 525 7.65 8.30 -5.58
C ARG A 525 8.07 9.29 -4.49
N LEU A 526 8.34 8.82 -3.27
CA LEU A 526 8.84 9.67 -2.18
C LEU A 526 10.24 10.23 -2.51
N LEU A 527 11.15 9.40 -3.02
CA LEU A 527 12.50 9.83 -3.39
C LEU A 527 12.52 10.78 -4.60
N ALA A 528 11.59 10.61 -5.54
CA ALA A 528 11.44 11.44 -6.75
C ALA A 528 11.04 12.91 -6.46
N LYS A 529 10.68 13.26 -5.22
CA LYS A 529 10.46 14.65 -4.79
C LYS A 529 11.66 15.16 -3.96
N PRO A 530 12.59 15.94 -4.52
CA PRO A 530 13.65 16.60 -3.75
C PRO A 530 13.03 17.51 -2.68
N GLY A 531 13.50 17.41 -1.43
CA GLY A 531 12.94 18.18 -0.30
C GLY A 531 11.50 17.82 0.11
N GLY A 532 10.83 16.90 -0.59
CA GLY A 532 9.51 16.39 -0.19
C GLY A 532 9.56 15.55 1.09
N PRO A 533 8.40 15.18 1.67
CA PRO A 533 8.36 14.35 2.87
C PRO A 533 9.08 13.02 2.66
N ARG A 534 9.69 12.51 3.74
CA ARG A 534 10.37 11.21 3.79
C ARG A 534 9.69 10.32 4.82
N ILE A 535 8.37 10.18 4.67
CA ILE A 535 7.49 9.46 5.58
C ILE A 535 6.55 8.58 4.75
N LEU A 536 6.38 7.34 5.19
CA LEU A 536 5.39 6.38 4.70
C LEU A 536 4.64 5.83 5.93
N ASN A 537 3.31 5.84 5.88
CA ASN A 537 2.48 5.11 6.82
C ASN A 537 2.11 3.73 6.25
N ILE A 538 1.93 2.73 7.11
CA ILE A 538 1.35 1.44 6.75
C ILE A 538 0.16 1.18 7.64
N ASN A 539 -1.00 0.87 7.05
CA ASN A 539 -2.12 0.24 7.75
C ASN A 539 -2.02 -1.28 7.55
N CYS A 540 -1.75 -2.07 8.59
CA CYS A 540 -1.19 -1.64 9.87
C CYS A 540 -0.32 -2.74 10.50
N TRP A 541 0.17 -2.53 11.71
CA TRP A 541 0.91 -3.55 12.45
C TRP A 541 0.05 -4.79 12.77
N ASN A 542 -1.14 -4.63 13.35
CA ASN A 542 -1.86 -5.72 14.04
C ASN A 542 -3.40 -5.71 13.95
N GLU A 543 -4.06 -5.07 12.98
CA GLU A 543 -5.53 -5.04 12.90
C GLU A 543 -6.10 -6.31 12.25
N TRP A 544 -5.93 -7.43 12.97
CA TRP A 544 -6.39 -8.77 12.61
C TRP A 544 -7.89 -8.85 12.28
N THR A 545 -8.71 -8.10 13.00
CA THR A 545 -10.18 -8.07 12.82
C THR A 545 -10.64 -7.25 11.62
N GLU A 546 -9.74 -6.52 10.95
CA GLU A 546 -9.92 -6.00 9.58
C GLU A 546 -9.00 -6.68 8.57
N GLY A 547 -8.35 -7.77 8.96
CA GLY A 547 -7.44 -8.51 8.10
C GLY A 547 -6.26 -7.69 7.56
N SER A 548 -5.91 -6.58 8.23
CA SER A 548 -4.86 -5.65 7.86
C SER A 548 -3.76 -5.65 8.93
N TYR A 549 -2.75 -6.49 8.77
CA TYR A 549 -1.71 -6.71 9.78
C TYR A 549 -0.35 -7.04 9.13
N LEU A 550 0.73 -6.51 9.67
CA LEU A 550 2.11 -6.91 9.36
C LEU A 550 2.63 -7.99 10.33
N GLU A 551 1.97 -8.20 11.46
CA GLU A 551 2.33 -9.24 12.42
C GLU A 551 2.37 -10.63 11.74
N PRO A 552 3.37 -11.46 12.02
CA PRO A 552 3.53 -12.74 11.33
C PRO A 552 2.32 -13.66 11.52
N ASP A 553 1.83 -14.23 10.42
CA ASP A 553 0.76 -15.24 10.41
C ASP A 553 1.31 -16.65 10.09
N THR A 554 0.50 -17.67 10.35
CA THR A 554 0.89 -19.08 10.13
C THR A 554 1.00 -19.49 8.64
N THR A 555 0.57 -18.65 7.70
CA THR A 555 0.54 -18.94 6.25
C THR A 555 1.76 -18.35 5.53
N HIS A 556 2.12 -17.12 5.88
CA HIS A 556 3.18 -16.33 5.26
C HIS A 556 4.43 -16.24 6.16
N GLY A 557 4.30 -16.52 7.46
CA GLY A 557 5.38 -16.33 8.42
C GLY A 557 5.82 -14.87 8.47
N LEU A 558 7.13 -14.64 8.39
CA LEU A 558 7.72 -13.29 8.42
C LEU A 558 7.63 -12.53 7.08
N LYS A 559 7.16 -13.16 5.98
CA LYS A 559 7.36 -12.62 4.61
C LYS A 559 6.86 -11.19 4.38
N TYR A 560 5.80 -10.74 5.07
CA TYR A 560 5.36 -9.34 4.97
C TYR A 560 6.36 -8.37 5.61
N LEU A 561 6.94 -8.71 6.76
CA LEU A 561 8.03 -7.95 7.36
C LEU A 561 9.30 -8.04 6.49
N GLU A 562 9.59 -9.19 5.89
CA GLU A 562 10.70 -9.32 4.94
C GLU A 562 10.52 -8.42 3.71
N ALA A 563 9.29 -8.28 3.19
CA ALA A 563 8.98 -7.33 2.13
C ALA A 563 9.24 -5.86 2.53
N VAL A 564 8.95 -5.46 3.79
CA VAL A 564 9.32 -4.14 4.30
C VAL A 564 10.84 -4.01 4.42
N ARG A 565 11.52 -5.02 4.97
CA ARG A 565 12.99 -5.06 5.14
C ARG A 565 13.73 -4.95 3.82
N ASP A 566 13.29 -5.66 2.79
CA ASP A 566 13.95 -5.67 1.48
C ASP A 566 13.85 -4.29 0.78
N VAL A 567 12.85 -3.47 1.14
CA VAL A 567 12.64 -2.13 0.57
C VAL A 567 13.21 -1.02 1.46
N PHE A 568 13.06 -1.09 2.78
CA PHE A 568 13.37 -0.01 3.73
C PHE A 568 14.35 -0.42 4.85
N GLY A 569 14.65 -1.70 5.00
CA GLY A 569 15.56 -2.21 6.02
C GLY A 569 17.02 -1.77 5.83
N PRO A 570 17.86 -1.96 6.86
CA PRO A 570 19.27 -1.61 6.80
C PRO A 570 19.99 -2.40 5.71
N VAL A 571 20.72 -1.70 4.83
CA VAL A 571 21.51 -2.33 3.76
C VAL A 571 22.56 -3.26 4.38
N PRO A 572 22.57 -4.58 4.05
CA PRO A 572 23.56 -5.49 4.59
C PRO A 572 24.99 -5.05 4.25
N ALA A 573 25.88 -5.05 5.26
CA ALA A 573 27.26 -4.56 5.12
C ALA A 573 28.08 -5.26 4.01
N ALA A 574 27.67 -6.47 3.59
CA ALA A 574 28.24 -7.16 2.43
C ALA A 574 28.12 -6.37 1.11
N ASN A 575 27.03 -5.63 0.90
CA ASN A 575 26.80 -4.89 -0.34
C ASN A 575 27.70 -3.65 -0.46
N LEU A 576 28.08 -3.02 0.67
CA LEU A 576 28.97 -1.85 0.70
C LEU A 576 30.38 -2.16 0.17
N ARG A 577 30.90 -3.37 0.43
CA ARG A 577 32.22 -3.80 -0.09
C ARG A 577 32.23 -3.92 -1.61
N SER A 578 31.18 -4.51 -2.19
CA SER A 578 31.10 -4.69 -3.65
C SER A 578 30.99 -3.39 -4.46
N GLN A 579 30.55 -2.29 -3.82
CA GLN A 579 30.58 -0.95 -4.42
C GLN A 579 31.95 -0.29 -4.30
N THR A 580 32.59 -0.35 -3.13
CA THR A 580 33.94 0.24 -2.94
C THR A 580 35.01 -0.44 -3.79
N GLU A 581 34.95 -1.77 -3.94
CA GLU A 581 35.86 -2.54 -4.80
C GLU A 581 35.71 -2.16 -6.28
N LYS A 582 34.47 -2.01 -6.78
CA LYS A 582 34.21 -1.58 -8.17
C LYS A 582 34.61 -0.13 -8.47
N GLU A 583 34.58 0.75 -7.47
CA GLU A 583 35.07 2.12 -7.62
C GLU A 583 36.60 2.20 -7.61
N THR A 584 37.27 1.38 -6.79
CA THR A 584 38.74 1.28 -6.82
C THR A 584 39.27 0.71 -8.14
N GLU A 585 38.66 -0.34 -8.70
CA GLU A 585 39.07 -0.88 -10.01
C GLU A 585 38.89 0.14 -11.16
N LYS A 586 37.81 0.92 -11.15
CA LYS A 586 37.60 2.01 -12.12
C LYS A 586 38.57 3.17 -11.92
N GLY A 587 38.98 3.44 -10.68
CA GLY A 587 39.98 4.45 -10.34
C GLY A 587 41.40 4.08 -10.81
N VAL A 588 41.78 2.80 -10.69
CA VAL A 588 43.10 2.29 -11.11
C VAL A 588 43.20 2.26 -12.65
N ARG A 589 42.21 1.71 -13.36
CA ARG A 589 42.24 1.66 -14.84
C ARG A 589 42.27 3.05 -15.51
N LYS A 590 41.85 4.11 -14.81
CA LYS A 590 41.97 5.50 -15.30
C LYS A 590 43.36 6.13 -15.10
N ARG A 591 44.27 5.51 -14.34
CA ARG A 591 45.64 6.00 -14.13
C ARG A 591 46.70 5.30 -14.98
N GLU A 592 46.41 4.12 -15.50
CA GLU A 592 47.35 3.33 -16.31
C GLU A 592 47.21 3.54 -17.84
N GLY A 593 46.15 4.21 -18.28
CA GLY A 593 45.90 4.50 -19.71
C GLY A 593 46.37 5.88 -20.19
N GLY A 594 47.41 6.45 -19.56
CA GLY A 594 47.81 7.84 -19.76
C GLY A 594 49.32 8.08 -19.73
N PHE A 595 50.05 7.44 -20.66
CA PHE A 595 51.39 7.85 -21.11
C PHE A 595 51.60 7.40 -22.57
#